data_AF-A0A7V9GZB5-F1
#
_entry.id   AF-A0A7V9GZB5-F1
#
_cell.length_a   1.000
_cell.length_b   1.000
_cell.length_c   1.000
_cell.angle_alpha   90.00
_cell.angle_beta   90.00
_cell.angle_gamma   90.00
#
_symmetry.space_group_name_H-M   'P 1'
#
loop_
_entity.id
_entity.type
_entity.pdbx_description
1 polymer ?
#
loop_
_entity_poly.entity_id
_entity_poly.type
_entity_poly.pdbx_seq_one_letter_code
_entity_poly.pdbx_strand_id
1 'polypeptide(L)' 'MLQSAGDLTDDDLEAAYAYPSEGSWSRLNFVASLDGATADGTGRSDGLSAPGDRRVFALLRSLADVIVVGAGTARAE' A
#
# COMPACT_ATOMS: atom_id res chain seq x y z
N MET A 1 -13.75 -12.18 -17.85
CA MET A 1 -13.38 -12.84 -16.57
C MET A 1 -11.90 -12.56 -16.34
N LEU A 2 -11.55 -11.99 -15.19
CA LEU A 2 -10.15 -11.92 -14.76
C LEU A 2 -9.72 -13.30 -14.25
N GLN A 3 -8.50 -13.71 -14.60
CA GLN A 3 -7.89 -14.95 -14.14
C GLN A 3 -6.56 -14.61 -13.46
N SER A 4 -6.07 -15.53 -12.63
CA SER A 4 -4.75 -15.37 -12.02
C SER A 4 -3.67 -15.31 -13.11
N ALA A 5 -2.74 -14.36 -12.97
CA ALA A 5 -1.58 -14.24 -13.85
C ALA A 5 -0.44 -15.20 -13.44
N GLY A 6 -0.60 -15.98 -12.37
CA GLY A 6 0.45 -16.80 -11.75
C GLY A 6 1.11 -16.11 -10.56
N ASP A 7 2.18 -16.71 -10.05
CA ASP A 7 2.96 -16.15 -8.93
C ASP A 7 3.83 -15.00 -9.42
N LEU A 8 3.89 -13.93 -8.62
CA LEU A 8 4.71 -12.74 -8.89
C LEU A 8 6.00 -12.76 -8.06
N THR A 9 7.12 -12.48 -8.71
CA THR A 9 8.40 -12.23 -8.05
C THR A 9 8.44 -10.82 -7.43
N ASP A 10 9.47 -10.51 -6.63
CA ASP A 10 9.67 -9.15 -6.14
C ASP A 10 9.96 -8.17 -7.28
N ASP A 11 10.74 -8.57 -8.28
CA ASP A 11 11.02 -7.75 -9.48
C ASP A 11 9.74 -7.42 -10.25
N ASP A 12 8.81 -8.39 -10.36
CA ASP A 12 7.50 -8.17 -11.00
C ASP A 12 6.67 -7.12 -10.23
N LEU A 13 6.71 -7.18 -8.89
CA LEU A 13 6.01 -6.23 -8.04
C LEU A 13 6.66 -4.83 -8.10
N GLU A 14 7.99 -4.75 -8.10
CA GLU A 14 8.74 -3.51 -8.29
C GLU A 14 8.38 -2.85 -9.62
N ALA A 15 8.40 -3.61 -10.71
CA ALA A 15 8.05 -3.12 -12.04
C ALA A 15 6.59 -2.64 -12.10
N ALA A 16 5.65 -3.38 -11.50
CA ALA A 16 4.23 -3.00 -11.45
C ALA A 16 3.97 -1.69 -10.69
N TYR A 17 4.82 -1.38 -9.70
CA TYR A 17 4.71 -0.19 -8.86
C TYR A 17 5.80 0.85 -9.11
N ALA A 18 6.54 0.76 -10.22
CA ALA A 18 7.58 1.72 -10.56
C ALA A 18 7.02 3.15 -10.64
N TYR A 19 7.81 4.12 -10.18
CA TYR A 19 7.54 5.52 -10.42
C TYR A 19 7.92 5.89 -11.85
N PRO A 20 7.28 6.91 -12.47
CA PRO A 20 7.73 7.45 -13.75
C PRO A 20 9.19 7.90 -13.67
N SER A 21 9.93 7.75 -14.78
CA SER A 21 11.35 8.14 -14.85
C SER A 21 11.57 9.65 -14.74
N GLU A 22 10.54 10.46 -14.96
CA GLU A 22 10.61 11.92 -14.97
C GLU A 22 9.39 12.55 -14.29
N GLY A 23 9.63 13.73 -13.70
CA GLY A 23 8.62 14.52 -13.02
C GLY A 23 8.35 14.08 -11.58
N SER A 24 7.62 14.92 -10.84
CA SER A 24 7.19 14.60 -9.48
C SER A 24 5.93 13.75 -9.51
N TRP A 25 5.87 12.73 -8.67
CA TRP A 25 4.72 11.83 -8.59
C TRP A 25 4.30 11.59 -7.14
N SER A 26 3.02 11.78 -6.86
CA SER A 26 2.41 11.50 -5.56
C SER A 26 1.51 10.29 -5.68
N ARG A 27 1.79 9.25 -4.87
CA ARG A 27 0.98 8.03 -4.76
C ARG A 27 0.25 8.01 -3.41
N LEU A 28 -1.02 7.60 -3.42
CA LEU A 28 -1.77 7.27 -2.22
C LEU A 28 -1.84 5.74 -2.09
N ASN A 29 -1.65 5.23 -0.88
CA ASN A 29 -1.78 3.81 -0.57
C ASN A 29 -2.60 3.63 0.71
N PHE A 30 -3.71 2.90 0.63
CA PHE A 30 -4.68 2.70 1.70
C PHE A 30 -5.30 1.30 1.58
N VAL A 31 -5.76 0.77 2.70
CA VAL A 31 -6.60 -0.43 2.78
C VAL A 31 -8.01 -0.03 3.23
N ALA A 32 -9.02 -0.71 2.70
CA ALA A 32 -10.41 -0.58 3.14
C ALA A 32 -11.13 -1.92 3.05
N SER A 33 -12.11 -2.13 3.93
CA SER A 33 -13.05 -3.24 3.85
C SER A 33 -14.01 -3.08 2.67
N LEU A 34 -14.79 -4.13 2.39
CA LEU A 34 -15.75 -4.13 1.28
C LEU A 34 -16.87 -3.09 1.44
N ASP A 35 -17.24 -2.77 2.68
CA ASP A 35 -18.20 -1.71 3.03
C ASP A 35 -17.54 -0.33 3.18
N GLY A 36 -16.24 -0.22 2.92
CA GLY A 36 -15.52 1.05 2.87
C GLY A 36 -14.96 1.54 4.21
N ALA A 37 -14.99 0.72 5.27
CA ALA A 37 -14.31 1.04 6.51
C ALA A 37 -12.79 1.00 6.33
N THR A 38 -12.08 1.98 6.90
CA THR A 38 -10.62 2.11 6.80
C THR A 38 -9.88 1.72 8.09
N ALA A 39 -10.64 1.33 9.11
CA ALA A 39 -10.14 0.92 10.40
C ALA A 39 -10.96 -0.25 10.96
N ASP A 40 -10.32 -1.05 11.79
CA ASP A 40 -10.95 -2.11 12.57
C ASP A 40 -11.65 -1.55 13.83
N GLY A 41 -12.18 -2.44 14.68
CA GLY A 41 -12.85 -2.06 15.92
C GLY A 41 -11.98 -1.34 16.95
N THR A 42 -10.66 -1.30 16.77
CA THR A 42 -9.71 -0.54 17.59
C THR A 42 -9.40 0.84 17.02
N GLY A 43 -9.92 1.16 15.83
CA GLY A 43 -9.66 2.43 15.14
C GLY A 43 -8.35 2.44 14.34
N ARG A 44 -7.77 1.26 14.06
CA ARG A 44 -6.50 1.09 13.34
C ARG A 44 -6.69 0.34 12.03
N SER A 45 -5.82 0.59 11.07
CA SER A 45 -5.85 -0.10 9.77
C SER A 45 -5.31 -1.53 9.79
N ASP A 46 -4.48 -1.91 10.77
CA ASP A 46 -3.78 -3.20 10.80
C ASP A 46 -4.72 -4.43 10.77
N GLY A 47 -5.89 -4.35 11.42
CA GLY A 47 -6.88 -5.42 11.39
C GLY A 47 -7.51 -5.68 10.02
N LEU A 48 -7.32 -4.78 9.04
CA LEU A 48 -7.76 -4.94 7.66
C LEU A 48 -6.67 -5.52 6.74
N SER A 49 -5.41 -5.54 7.19
CA SER A 49 -4.25 -5.92 6.37
C SER A 49 -4.01 -7.43 6.37
N ALA A 50 -3.84 -7.99 5.16
CA ALA A 50 -3.38 -9.37 4.95
C ALA A 50 -1.86 -9.43 4.70
N PRO A 51 -1.22 -10.61 4.72
CA PRO A 51 0.23 -10.73 4.44
C PRO A 51 0.66 -10.11 3.10
N GLY A 52 -0.16 -10.24 2.06
CA GLY A 52 0.10 -9.62 0.75
C GLY A 52 0.07 -8.09 0.80
N ASP A 53 -0.89 -7.51 1.52
CA ASP A 53 -0.99 -6.06 1.73
C ASP A 53 0.26 -5.54 2.45
N ARG A 54 0.71 -6.20 3.52
CA ARG A 54 1.93 -5.81 4.26
C ARG A 54 3.19 -5.87 3.39
N ARG A 55 3.31 -6.87 2.51
CA ARG A 55 4.43 -6.97 1.55
C ARG A 55 4.42 -5.79 0.58
N VAL A 56 3.28 -5.50 -0.03
CA VAL A 56 3.15 -4.35 -0.95
C VAL A 56 3.38 -3.03 -0.20
N PHE A 57 2.82 -2.87 1.00
CA PHE A 57 3.00 -1.69 1.83
C PHE A 57 4.46 -1.40 2.18
N ALA A 58 5.28 -2.44 2.42
CA ALA A 58 6.71 -2.32 2.63
C ALA A 58 7.44 -1.94 1.34
N LEU A 59 7.13 -2.63 0.23
CA LEU A 59 7.69 -2.35 -1.09
C LEU A 59 7.42 -0.90 -1.54
N LEU A 60 6.19 -0.41 -1.39
CA LEU A 60 5.86 0.96 -1.79
C LEU A 60 6.64 2.00 -0.99
N ARG A 61 7.00 1.70 0.26
CA ARG A 61 7.86 2.57 1.08
C ARG A 61 9.32 2.51 0.66
N SER A 62 9.82 1.36 0.22
CA SER A 62 11.20 1.25 -0.26
C SER A 62 11.40 1.95 -1.61
N LEU A 63 10.34 2.04 -2.42
CA LEU A 63 10.36 2.74 -3.71
C LEU A 63 10.15 4.27 -3.60
N ALA A 64 9.65 4.77 -2.47
CA ALA A 64 9.31 6.18 -2.32
C ALA A 64 10.52 6.99 -1.82
N ASP A 65 10.79 8.14 -2.46
CA ASP A 65 11.81 9.09 -1.98
C ASP A 65 11.43 9.69 -0.62
N VAL A 66 10.13 9.98 -0.43
CA VAL A 66 9.58 10.59 0.78
C VAL A 66 8.22 10.01 1.09
N ILE A 67 7.97 9.73 2.38
CA ILE A 67 6.67 9.31 2.89
C ILE A 67 6.04 10.51 3.62
N VAL A 68 4.89 10.96 3.12
CA VAL A 68 4.10 12.02 3.76
C VAL A 68 2.96 11.37 4.56
N VAL A 69 2.84 11.73 5.83
CA VAL A 69 1.81 11.21 6.74
C VAL A 69 1.13 12.35 7.47
N GLY A 70 -0.20 12.26 7.63
CA GLY A 70 -0.96 13.20 8.44
C GLY A 70 -0.58 13.07 9.92
N ALA A 71 -0.50 14.20 10.63
CA ALA A 71 -0.07 14.22 12.03
C ALA A 71 -0.96 13.39 12.97
N GLY A 72 -2.25 13.21 12.65
CA GLY A 72 -3.14 12.31 13.39
C GLY A 72 -2.73 10.85 13.23
N THR A 73 -2.59 10.40 11.98
CA THR A 73 -2.14 9.03 11.63
C THR A 73 -0.79 8.71 12.25
N ALA A 74 0.18 9.63 12.16
CA ALA A 74 1.52 9.43 12.72
C ALA A 74 1.54 9.22 14.25
N ARG A 75 0.46 9.57 14.97
CA ARG A 75 0.33 9.34 16.41
C ARG A 75 -0.53 8.13 16.75
N ALA A 76 -1.48 7.79 15.89
CA ALA A 76 -2.53 6.80 16.17
C ALA A 76 -2.16 5.40 15.67
N GLU A 77 -1.40 5.32 14.58
CA GLU A 77 -0.86 4.08 14.01
C GLU A 77 0.55 3.82 14.54
#